data_AF-A0A653DC86-F1
#
_entry.id   AF-A0A653DC86-F1
#
_cell.length_a   1.000
_cell.length_b   1.000
_cell.length_c   1.000
_cell.angle_alpha   90.00
_cell.angle_beta   90.00
_cell.angle_gamma   90.00
#
_symmetry.space_group_name_H-M   'P 1'
#
loop_
_entity.id
_entity.type
_entity.pdbx_description
1 polymer ?
#
loop_
_entity_poly.entity_id
_entity_poly.type
_entity_poly.pdbx_seq_one_letter_code
_entity_poly.pdbx_strand_id
1 'polypeptide(L)'
;GSRPPASITWWKNGLRLERTKETTSSDGNTTTSTLSLVPKKEDDGKFLTCKAENKIMSIEALEDSWKLDIHYNPEARIVLGTSLNPENIR
;
A
#
# COMPACT_ATOMS: atom_id res chain seq x y z
N GLY A 1 12.56 -12.71 -16.28
CA GLY A 1 13.62 -12.68 -15.25
C GLY A 1 14.44 -11.41 -15.40
N SER A 2 15.11 -10.97 -14.35
CA SER A 2 15.98 -9.78 -14.31
C SER A 2 17.43 -10.19 -14.01
N ARG A 3 18.40 -9.59 -14.72
CA ARG A 3 19.83 -9.66 -14.38
C ARG A 3 20.42 -8.25 -14.39
N PRO A 4 21.06 -7.79 -13.30
CA PRO A 4 21.11 -8.39 -11.96
C PRO A 4 19.72 -8.57 -11.33
N PRO A 5 19.60 -9.30 -10.20
CA PRO A 5 18.34 -9.42 -9.47
C PRO A 5 17.70 -8.05 -9.23
N ALA A 6 16.40 -7.96 -9.47
CA ALA A 6 15.65 -6.72 -9.25
C ALA A 6 15.46 -6.48 -7.75
N SER A 7 15.47 -5.21 -7.33
CA SER A 7 15.08 -4.81 -5.98
C SER A 7 13.59 -4.54 -5.97
N ILE A 8 12.84 -5.16 -5.06
CA ILE A 8 11.39 -4.95 -4.93
C ILE A 8 11.08 -4.14 -3.67
N THR A 9 10.42 -3.00 -3.85
CA THR A 9 9.96 -2.14 -2.75
C THR A 9 8.44 -2.10 -2.66
N TRP A 10 7.92 -1.84 -1.46
CA TRP A 10 6.49 -1.78 -1.20
C TRP A 10 6.12 -0.40 -0.66
N TRP A 11 5.01 0.14 -1.13
CA TRP A 11 4.55 1.49 -0.84
C TRP A 11 3.06 1.48 -0.50
N LYS A 12 2.66 2.14 0.58
CA LYS A 12 1.25 2.36 0.94
C LYS A 12 0.94 3.84 0.83
N ASN A 13 0.09 4.22 -0.12
CA ASN A 13 -0.30 5.60 -0.39
C ASN A 13 0.90 6.55 -0.54
N GLY A 14 1.93 6.11 -1.27
CA GLY A 14 3.17 6.87 -1.47
C GLY A 14 4.18 6.81 -0.31
N LEU A 15 3.89 6.10 0.78
CA LEU A 15 4.83 5.89 1.89
C LEU A 15 5.49 4.51 1.80
N ARG A 16 6.83 4.47 1.79
CA ARG A 16 7.60 3.23 1.72
C ARG A 16 7.42 2.39 2.98
N LEU A 17 7.30 1.08 2.80
CA LEU A 17 7.18 0.08 3.87
C LEU A 17 8.50 -0.68 4.02
N GLU A 18 9.01 -0.77 5.26
CA GLU A 18 10.35 -1.35 5.53
C GLU A 18 10.31 -2.83 5.95
N ARG A 19 9.18 -3.35 6.43
CA ARG A 19 9.05 -4.74 6.90
C ARG A 19 8.70 -5.70 5.76
N THR A 20 9.68 -5.97 4.91
CA THR A 20 9.55 -6.89 3.77
C THR A 20 10.62 -7.98 3.84
N LYS A 21 10.32 -9.14 3.24
CA LYS A 21 11.29 -10.23 3.09
C LYS A 21 11.50 -10.48 1.60
N GLU A 22 12.74 -10.36 1.14
CA GLU A 22 13.11 -10.58 -0.26
C GLU A 22 13.95 -11.85 -0.39
N THR A 23 13.69 -12.61 -1.46
CA THR A 23 14.45 -13.81 -1.82
C THR A 23 14.68 -13.82 -3.32
N THR A 24 15.87 -14.26 -3.75
CA THR A 24 16.20 -14.47 -5.16
C THR A 24 16.27 -15.97 -5.45
N SER A 25 15.80 -16.38 -6.62
CA SER A 25 15.94 -17.75 -7.12
C SER A 25 17.39 -18.15 -7.29
N SER A 26 17.68 -19.45 -7.25
CA SER A 26 19.04 -20.00 -7.38
C SER A 26 19.73 -19.64 -8.69
N ASP A 27 18.97 -19.44 -9.77
CA ASP A 27 19.47 -19.02 -11.09
C ASP A 27 19.71 -17.49 -11.19
N GLY A 28 19.38 -16.74 -10.13
CA GLY A 28 19.54 -15.29 -10.01
C GLY A 28 18.57 -14.46 -10.83
N ASN A 29 17.57 -15.07 -11.49
CA ASN A 29 16.73 -14.38 -12.47
C ASN A 29 15.40 -13.88 -11.91
N THR A 30 14.95 -14.41 -10.78
CA THR A 30 13.65 -14.09 -10.19
C THR A 30 13.85 -13.60 -8.78
N THR A 31 13.30 -12.42 -8.49
CA THR A 31 13.24 -11.90 -7.13
C THR A 31 11.79 -11.90 -6.67
N THR A 32 11.56 -12.37 -5.46
CA THR A 32 10.25 -12.43 -4.83
C THR A 32 10.33 -11.70 -3.51
N SER A 33 9.41 -10.75 -3.31
CA SER A 33 9.31 -9.99 -2.07
C SER A 33 7.95 -10.20 -1.44
N THR A 34 7.95 -10.50 -0.15
CA THR A 34 6.75 -10.74 0.66
C THR A 34 6.62 -9.64 1.70
N LEU A 35 5.50 -8.92 1.67
CA LEU A 35 5.12 -7.92 2.66
C LEU A 35 4.16 -8.55 3.68
N SER A 36 4.46 -8.40 4.97
CA SER A 36 3.52 -8.71 6.05
C SER A 36 2.91 -7.42 6.59
N LEU A 37 1.62 -7.22 6.35
CA LEU A 37 0.87 -6.02 6.72
C LEU A 37 -0.24 -6.37 7.72
N VAL A 38 -0.40 -5.54 8.75
CA VAL A 38 -1.60 -5.53 9.60
C VAL A 38 -2.43 -4.31 9.18
N PRO A 39 -3.49 -4.48 8.38
CA PRO A 39 -4.28 -3.36 7.90
C PRO A 39 -5.09 -2.71 9.02
N LYS A 40 -5.39 -1.42 8.88
CA LYS A 40 -6.30 -0.68 9.76
C LYS A 40 -7.48 -0.12 8.96
N LYS A 41 -8.57 0.26 9.64
CA LYS A 41 -9.73 0.90 8.99
C LYS A 41 -9.34 2.14 8.19
N GLU A 42 -8.34 2.91 8.64
CA GLU A 42 -7.91 4.12 7.95
C GLU A 42 -7.16 3.80 6.65
N ASP A 43 -6.78 2.54 6.42
CA ASP A 43 -6.13 2.09 5.19
C ASP A 43 -7.12 1.71 4.09
N ASP A 44 -8.41 1.62 4.40
CA ASP A 44 -9.44 1.35 3.41
C ASP A 44 -9.43 2.38 2.27
N GLY A 45 -9.52 1.88 1.04
CA GLY A 45 -9.43 2.69 -0.17
C GLY A 45 -8.03 3.24 -0.52
N LYS A 46 -7.01 3.06 0.33
CA LYS A 46 -5.62 3.42 -0.01
C LYS A 46 -5.02 2.44 -1.00
N PHE A 47 -4.01 2.89 -1.74
CA PHE A 47 -3.24 2.04 -2.65
C PHE A 47 -2.05 1.37 -1.95
N LEU A 48 -1.87 0.08 -2.22
CA LEU A 48 -0.65 -0.68 -1.96
C LEU A 48 0.04 -0.94 -3.30
N THR A 49 1.29 -0.51 -3.44
CA THR A 49 2.05 -0.60 -4.68
C THR A 49 3.33 -1.39 -4.44
N CYS A 50 3.61 -2.36 -5.30
CA CYS A 50 4.94 -2.96 -5.40
C CYS A 50 5.70 -2.33 -6.57
N LYS A 51 6.99 -2.06 -6.39
CA LYS A 51 7.86 -1.50 -7.43
C LYS A 51 9.08 -2.39 -7.60
N ALA A 52 9.37 -2.81 -8.82
CA ALA A 52 10.52 -3.61 -9.17
C ALA A 52 11.53 -2.78 -9.98
N GLU A 53 12.74 -2.66 -9.46
CA GLU A 53 13.82 -1.85 -10.03
C GLU A 53 15.04 -2.70 -10.36
N ASN A 54 15.58 -2.56 -11.57
CA ASN A 54 16.88 -3.12 -11.93
C ASN A 54 17.93 -1.99 -11.93
N LYS A 55 18.93 -2.11 -11.05
CA LYS A 55 19.94 -1.06 -10.81
C LYS A 55 20.78 -0.66 -12.03
N ILE A 56 20.85 -1.50 -13.05
CA ILE A 56 21.64 -1.23 -14.26
C ILE A 56 20.78 -0.63 -15.37
N MET A 57 19.46 -0.80 -15.30
CA MET A 57 18.55 -0.28 -16.31
C MET A 57 18.13 1.13 -15.95
N SER A 58 18.37 2.09 -16.84
CA SER A 58 17.97 3.50 -16.68
C SER A 58 16.48 3.75 -16.96
N ILE A 59 15.64 2.72 -16.87
CA ILE A 59 14.19 2.82 -17.11
C ILE A 59 13.46 3.06 -15.78
N GLU A 60 12.24 3.58 -15.88
CA GLU A 60 11.36 3.68 -14.73
C GLU A 60 11.07 2.30 -14.12
N ALA A 61 10.87 2.29 -12.80
CA ALA A 61 10.51 1.08 -12.07
C ALA A 61 9.22 0.48 -12.65
N LEU A 62 9.16 -0.85 -12.76
CA LEU A 62 7.91 -1.51 -13.06
C LEU A 62 7.05 -1.52 -11.79
N GLU A 63 5.79 -1.10 -11.89
CA GLU A 63 4.89 -1.00 -10.74
C GLU A 63 3.60 -1.78 -10.96
N ASP A 64 3.09 -2.39 -9.89
CA ASP A 64 1.73 -2.93 -9.81
C ASP A 64 1.07 -2.46 -8.51
N SER A 65 -0.24 -2.20 -8.57
CA SER A 65 -0.97 -1.53 -7.48
C SER A 65 -2.33 -2.17 -7.19
N TRP A 66 -2.62 -2.32 -5.91
CA TRP A 66 -3.91 -2.78 -5.40
C TRP A 66 -4.58 -1.68 -4.59
N LYS A 67 -5.88 -1.44 -4.83
CA LYS A 67 -6.71 -0.67 -3.92
C LYS A 67 -7.10 -1.59 -2.75
N LEU A 68 -6.75 -1.20 -1.53
CA LEU A 68 -7.08 -1.97 -0.34
C LEU A 68 -8.58 -1.86 -0.06
N ASP A 69 -9.23 -3.01 0.00
CA ASP A 69 -10.62 -3.19 0.45
C ASP A 69 -10.57 -3.82 1.84
N ILE A 70 -10.70 -2.99 2.88
CA ILE A 70 -10.52 -3.40 4.27
C ILE A 70 -11.89 -3.49 4.94
N HIS A 71 -12.24 -4.68 5.42
CA HIS A 71 -13.46 -4.87 6.19
C HIS A 71 -13.25 -4.54 7.68
N TYR A 72 -14.14 -3.71 8.23
CA TYR A 72 -14.17 -3.31 9.63
C TYR A 72 -15.62 -3.07 10.11
N ASN A 73 -15.82 -2.99 11.43
CA ASN A 73 -17.13 -2.74 12.01
C ASN A 73 -17.65 -1.35 11.61
N PRO A 74 -18.97 -1.18 11.35
CA PRO A 74 -19.53 0.12 10.98
C PRO A 74 -19.30 1.19 12.05
N GLU A 75 -18.99 2.42 11.62
CA GLU A 75 -18.84 3.57 12.51
C GLU A 75 -20.04 4.51 12.38
N ALA A 76 -20.76 4.72 13.47
CA ALA A 76 -21.85 5.67 13.51
C ALA A 76 -21.31 7.10 13.67
N ARG A 77 -21.77 8.02 12.82
CA ARG A 77 -21.45 9.45 12.93
C ARG A 77 -22.72 10.21 13.31
N ILE A 78 -22.69 10.91 14.44
CA ILE A 78 -23.74 11.85 14.81
C ILE A 78 -23.46 13.14 14.05
N VAL A 79 -24.42 13.57 13.24
CA VAL A 79 -24.43 14.88 12.59
C VAL A 79 -25.66 15.62 13.04
N LEU A 80 -25.54 16.93 13.28
CA LEU A 80 -26.71 17.77 13.52
C LEU A 80 -27.61 17.69 12.30
N GLY A 81 -28.91 17.48 12.54
CA GLY A 81 -29.91 17.52 11.48
C GLY A 81 -29.84 18.86 10.76
N THR A 82 -30.11 18.85 9.46
CA THR A 82 -30.03 20.05 8.59
C THR A 82 -30.93 21.21 9.06
N SER A 83 -31.91 20.94 9.92
CA SER A 83 -32.81 21.91 10.54
C SER A 83 -32.32 22.45 11.89
N LEU A 84 -31.22 21.96 12.45
CA LEU A 84 -30.73 22.31 13.78
C LEU A 84 -29.50 23.22 13.67
N ASN A 85 -29.66 24.49 14.07
CA ASN A 85 -28.57 25.45 14.12
C ASN A 85 -27.87 25.36 15.50
N PRO A 86 -26.59 24.94 15.58
CA PRO A 86 -25.88 24.75 16.86
C PRO A 86 -25.76 26.02 17.71
N GLU A 87 -25.83 27.21 17.10
CA GLU A 87 -25.81 28.51 17.82
C GLU A 87 -27.11 28.79 18.60
N ASN A 88 -28.21 28.09 18.29
CA ASN A 88 -29.54 28.33 18.87
C ASN A 88 -30.02 27.21 19.81
N ILE A 89 -29.17 26.23 20.13
CA ILE A 89 -29.50 25.16 21.08
C ILE A 89 -29.01 25.59 22.46
N ARG A 90 -29.94 25.98 23.33
CA ARG A 90 -29.69 26.46 24.70
C ARG A 90 -30.13 25.44 25.73
#